data_AF-A0A4R0IIY3-F1
#
_entry.id   AF-A0A4R0IIY3-F1
#
_cell.length_a   1.000
_cell.length_b   1.000
_cell.length_c   1.000
_cell.angle_alpha   90.00
_cell.angle_beta   90.00
_cell.angle_gamma   90.00
#
_symmetry.space_group_name_H-M   'P 1'
#
loop_
_entity.id
_entity.type
_entity.pdbx_description
1 polymer ?
#
loop_
_entity_poly.entity_id
_entity_poly.type
_entity_poly.pdbx_seq_one_letter_code
_entity_poly.pdbx_strand_id
1 'polypeptide(L)' 'MDDSLMFVFDGPRLESELIAHLQPDDDELSRYAFLAPDDVRLRLRPYVWNRLDAALKAAESNTVAYLHNGHPA' A
#
# COMPACT_ATOMS: atom_id res chain seq x y z
N MET A 1 -18.01 -6.77 -8.68
CA MET A 1 -16.81 -6.16 -9.27
C MET A 1 -16.78 -4.76 -8.74
N ASP A 2 -15.66 -4.36 -8.16
CA ASP A 2 -15.48 -3.01 -7.62
C ASP A 2 -14.48 -2.32 -8.56
N ASP A 3 -15.00 -1.51 -9.48
CA ASP A 3 -14.23 -0.82 -10.51
C ASP A 3 -13.43 0.33 -9.86
N SER A 4 -12.40 -0.04 -9.11
CA SER A 4 -11.52 0.90 -8.41
C SER A 4 -10.14 0.92 -9.05
N LEU A 5 -9.67 2.14 -9.37
CA LEU A 5 -8.29 2.38 -9.77
C LEU A 5 -7.48 2.73 -8.52
N MET A 6 -6.48 1.90 -8.20
CA MET A 6 -5.59 2.13 -7.06
C MET A 6 -4.21 2.58 -7.56
N PHE A 7 -3.71 3.66 -6.97
CA PHE A 7 -2.34 4.12 -7.17
C PHE A 7 -1.54 3.89 -5.89
N VAL A 8 -0.37 3.29 -6.03
CA VAL A 8 0.61 3.14 -4.93
C VAL A 8 1.82 3.97 -5.31
N PHE A 9 2.14 4.95 -4.47
CA PHE A 9 3.27 5.86 -4.67
C PHE A 9 4.36 5.56 -3.66
N ASP A 10 5.62 5.58 -4.11
CA ASP A 10 6.78 5.56 -3.22
C ASP A 10 7.03 6.99 -2.72
N GLY A 11 6.52 7.28 -1.52
CA GLY A 11 6.62 8.59 -0.88
C GLY A 11 7.89 8.75 -0.04
N PRO A 12 8.24 9.98 0.38
CA PRO A 12 9.36 10.21 1.28
C PRO A 12 9.15 9.52 2.63
N ARG A 13 10.24 9.13 3.28
CA ARG A 13 10.19 8.58 4.65
C ARG A 13 9.68 9.66 5.62
N LEU A 14 8.71 9.29 6.44
CA LEU A 14 8.21 10.17 7.50
C LEU A 14 9.13 10.11 8.72
N GLU A 15 9.45 11.28 9.27
CA GLU A 15 10.25 11.40 10.49
C GLU A 15 9.48 10.91 11.72
N SER A 16 10.19 10.40 12.72
CA SER A 16 9.56 9.83 13.92
C SER A 16 8.71 10.84 14.69
N GLU A 17 9.12 12.11 14.71
CA GLU A 17 8.34 13.20 15.32
C GLU A 17 7.01 13.42 14.59
N LEU A 18 7.00 13.35 13.26
CA LEU A 18 5.78 13.51 12.47
C LEU A 18 4.84 12.32 12.66
N ILE A 19 5.39 11.10 12.69
CA ILE A 19 4.62 9.88 12.94
C ILE A 19 3.90 9.94 14.30
N ALA A 20 4.57 10.43 15.35
CA ALA A 20 3.99 10.51 16.69
C ALA A 20 2.75 11.43 16.78
N HIS A 21 2.65 12.40 15.87
CA HIS A 21 1.54 13.36 15.82
C HIS A 21 0.51 13.04 14.72
N LEU A 22 0.72 11.96 13.97
CA LEU A 22 -0.13 11.60 12.85
C LEU A 22 -1.44 11.03 13.40
N GLN A 23 -2.53 11.73 13.17
CA GLN A 23 -3.88 11.31 13.48
C GLN A 23 -4.67 11.28 12.16
N PRO A 24 -5.34 10.16 11.84
CA PRO A 24 -6.29 10.16 10.74
C PRO A 24 -7.34 11.24 10.97
N ASP A 25 -7.57 12.07 9.97
CA ASP A 25 -8.63 13.07 10.02
C ASP A 25 -9.93 12.41 9.53
N ASP A 26 -10.96 12.47 10.37
CA ASP A 26 -12.36 12.08 10.16
C ASP A 26 -12.73 10.59 9.94
N ASP A 27 -14.04 10.31 10.07
CA ASP A 27 -14.78 9.02 10.14
C ASP A 27 -14.43 7.96 9.08
N GLU A 28 -13.71 8.32 8.02
CA GLU A 28 -13.34 7.40 6.94
C GLU A 28 -12.22 6.43 7.35
N LEU A 29 -11.28 6.86 8.21
CA LEU A 29 -10.08 6.08 8.54
C LEU A 29 -9.87 5.94 10.05
N SER A 30 -10.47 4.91 10.63
CA SER A 30 -10.45 4.72 12.09
C SER A 30 -9.07 4.50 12.73
N ARG A 31 -8.11 3.89 12.00
CA ARG A 31 -6.76 3.53 12.50
C ARG A 31 -5.75 3.39 11.36
N TYR A 32 -4.48 3.61 11.68
CA TYR A 32 -3.35 3.27 10.81
C TYR A 32 -2.25 2.55 11.61
N ALA A 33 -1.37 1.83 10.90
CA ALA A 33 -0.19 1.20 11.47
C ALA A 33 0.90 1.06 10.40
N PHE A 34 2.17 1.17 10.81
CA PHE A 34 3.31 0.78 9.98
C PHE A 34 3.60 -0.71 10.20
N LEU A 35 3.69 -1.49 9.14
CA LEU A 35 3.81 -2.95 9.18
C LEU A 35 4.91 -3.42 8.22
N ALA A 36 5.55 -4.54 8.56
CA ALA A 36 6.43 -5.23 7.61
C ALA A 36 5.59 -5.92 6.51
N PRO A 37 6.13 -6.13 5.30
CA PRO A 37 5.38 -6.75 4.20
C PRO A 37 4.75 -8.11 4.57
N ASP A 38 5.46 -8.94 5.34
CA ASP A 38 4.97 -10.25 5.77
C ASP A 38 3.74 -10.15 6.69
N ASP A 39 3.68 -9.14 7.56
CA ASP A 39 2.52 -8.88 8.42
C ASP A 39 1.31 -8.40 7.61
N VAL A 40 1.56 -7.62 6.56
CA VAL A 40 0.52 -7.08 5.67
C VAL A 40 -0.13 -8.19 4.85
N ARG A 41 0.65 -9.15 4.36
CA ARG A 41 0.16 -10.32 3.61
C ARG A 41 -0.91 -11.11 4.35
N LEU A 42 -0.84 -11.16 5.69
CA LEU A 42 -1.81 -11.87 6.53
C LEU A 42 -3.09 -11.08 6.78
N ARG A 43 -3.10 -9.77 6.55
CA ARG A 43 -4.22 -8.86 6.85
C ARG A 43 -5.01 -8.43 5.61
N LEU A 44 -4.35 -8.38 4.45
CA LEU A 44 -4.97 -7.97 3.20
C LEU A 44 -5.74 -9.12 2.54
N ARG A 45 -6.80 -8.76 1.82
CA ARG A 45 -7.42 -9.69 0.88
C ARG A 45 -6.43 -10.06 -0.22
N PRO A 46 -6.44 -11.29 -0.77
CA PRO A 46 -5.44 -11.76 -1.72
C PRO A 46 -5.22 -10.83 -2.93
N TYR A 47 -6.28 -10.26 -3.49
CA TYR A 47 -6.18 -9.37 -4.65
C TYR A 47 -5.53 -8.01 -4.31
N VAL A 48 -5.67 -7.51 -3.08
CA VAL A 48 -5.02 -6.27 -2.63
C VAL A 48 -3.54 -6.55 -2.36
N TRP A 49 -3.25 -7.70 -1.74
CA TRP A 49 -1.88 -8.16 -1.54
C TRP A 49 -1.11 -8.25 -2.87
N ASN A 50 -1.67 -8.88 -3.90
CA ASN A 50 -0.97 -9.03 -5.17
C ASN A 50 -0.63 -7.67 -5.81
N ARG A 51 -1.49 -6.67 -5.66
CA ARG A 51 -1.22 -5.29 -6.11
C ARG A 51 -0.09 -4.64 -5.32
N LEU A 52 -0.12 -4.76 -3.98
CA LEU A 52 0.90 -4.21 -3.10
C LEU A 52 2.26 -4.87 -3.35
N ASP A 53 2.33 -6.20 -3.45
CA ASP A 53 3.55 -6.95 -3.73
C ASP A 53 4.18 -6.53 -5.06
N ALA A 54 3.37 -6.36 -6.10
CA ALA A 54 3.85 -5.84 -7.38
C ALA A 54 4.35 -4.39 -7.27
N ALA A 55 3.69 -3.53 -6.50
CA ALA A 55 4.14 -2.16 -6.27
C ALA A 55 5.48 -2.11 -5.50
N LEU A 56 5.66 -2.94 -4.48
CA LEU A 56 6.92 -3.04 -3.73
C LEU A 56 8.08 -3.48 -4.64
N LYS A 57 7.88 -4.52 -5.45
CA LYS A 57 8.87 -4.98 -6.44
C LYS A 57 9.21 -3.92 -7.48
N ALA A 58 8.19 -3.18 -7.94
CA ALA A 58 8.36 -2.11 -8.91
C ALA A 58 9.18 -0.95 -8.30
N ALA A 59 8.89 -0.57 -7.05
CA ALA A 59 9.64 0.45 -6.32
C ALA A 59 11.10 0.03 -6.10
N GLU A 60 11.35 -1.19 -5.63
CA GLU A 60 12.71 -1.75 -5.46
C GLU A 60 13.51 -1.74 -6.77
N SER A 61 12.85 -2.04 -7.89
CA SER A 61 13.47 -2.09 -9.21
C SER A 61 13.49 -0.73 -9.94
N ASN A 62 12.89 0.31 -9.35
CA ASN A 62 12.68 1.62 -9.97
C ASN A 62 11.98 1.54 -11.34
N THR A 63 10.89 0.75 -11.39
CA THR A 63 10.08 0.48 -12.59
C THR A 63 8.59 0.75 -12.34
N VAL A 64 7.77 0.59 -13.38
CA VAL A 64 6.30 0.66 -13.28
C VAL A 64 5.71 -0.71 -13.63
N ALA A 65 4.80 -1.21 -12.78
CA ALA A 65 4.07 -2.45 -13.04
C ALA A 65 2.63 -2.16 -13.47
N TYR A 66 2.25 -2.65 -14.65
CA TYR A 66 0.87 -2.63 -15.12
C TYR A 66 0.18 -3.95 -14.73
N LEU A 67 -0.98 -3.84 -14.09
CA LEU A 67 -1.69 -5.01 -13.55
C LEU A 67 -3.13 -5.06 -14.03
N HIS A 68 -3.61 -6.27 -14.32
CA HIS A 68 -5.01 -6.60 -14.47
C HIS A 68 -5.46 -7.48 -13.29
N ASN A 69 -6.40 -7.00 -12.47
CA ASN A 69 -6.89 -7.69 -11.26
C ASN A 69 -5.81 -8.10 -10.23
N GLY A 70 -4.67 -7.39 -10.21
CA GLY A 70 -3.54 -7.70 -9.34
C GLY A 70 -2.55 -8.72 -9.93
N HIS A 71 -2.68 -9.05 -11.22
CA HIS A 71 -1.72 -9.86 -11.95
C HIS A 71 -1.08 -9.03 -13.06
N PRO A 72 0.19 -9.28 -13.43
CA PRO A 72 0.81 -8.60 -14.56
C PRO A 72 -0.07 -8.66 -15.82
N ALA A 73 -0.23 -7.51 -16.48
CA ALA A 73 -0.98 -7.39 -17.73
C ALA A 73 -0.25 -8.09 -18.90
#